data_AF-A0A0U5IG77-F1
#
_entry.id   AF-A0A0U5IG77-F1
#
_cell.length_a   1.000
_cell.length_b   1.000
_cell.length_c   1.000
_cell.angle_alpha   90.00
_cell.angle_beta   90.00
_cell.angle_gamma   90.00
#
_symmetry.space_group_name_H-M   'P 1'
#
loop_
_entity.id
_entity.type
_entity.pdbx_description
1 polymer ?
#
loop_
_entity_poly.entity_id
_entity_poly.type
_entity_poly.pdbx_seq_one_letter_code
_entity_poly.pdbx_strand_id
1 'polypeptide(L)'
;MPTSRPSDDRPDAGPCLDLPARLGWRARYAEIIFTDPPYVTLQATPIFPCCHPGLIERRIVWDIFRLLDSLERPGGYQLLTSDCGYAPDSGLEEQVFVSHPDTQSVVWELGIMGHQAALEDWLTGTDGFIRLTFARDEYESDLRALVRELRECVTQPVPVEKLSGAYGYDFLLQEYAHLSIIQVDELEPATNGLGLEELLALDPQTLPTQEPLWAPGTLIEFGFFEVGDGHELMRVNGESRRLGWPPRYFTRWEAMNAFNLWVSLLHRGFVLGHHGCISPARSEQNRFFLLHESDRAGCHAAGRHLADVVQRHYLEGETAPGVTVRYVEHPLAVATRMN
;
A
#
# COMPACT_ATOMS: atom_id res chain seq x y z
N MET A 1 -34.69 -25.94 17.30
CA MET A 1 -34.03 -26.66 16.20
C MET A 1 -32.67 -26.02 15.98
N PRO A 2 -31.57 -26.79 15.90
CA PRO A 2 -30.24 -26.21 15.75
C PRO A 2 -30.11 -25.64 14.35
N THR A 3 -29.95 -24.32 14.27
CA THR A 3 -29.60 -23.59 13.04
C THR A 3 -28.17 -23.96 12.67
N SER A 4 -28.03 -24.81 11.66
CA SER A 4 -26.77 -25.05 10.97
C SER A 4 -26.21 -23.71 10.51
N ARG A 5 -25.06 -23.31 11.07
CA ARG A 5 -24.23 -22.27 10.48
C ARG A 5 -23.98 -22.66 9.02
N PRO A 6 -24.12 -21.78 8.03
CA PRO A 6 -23.51 -22.04 6.74
C PRO A 6 -22.01 -22.25 7.00
N SER A 7 -21.51 -23.44 6.70
CA SER A 7 -20.07 -23.67 6.57
C SER A 7 -19.61 -22.74 5.46
N ASP A 8 -18.67 -21.86 5.79
CA ASP A 8 -17.91 -21.13 4.78
C ASP A 8 -16.97 -22.16 4.15
N ASP A 9 -17.49 -22.96 3.21
CA ASP A 9 -16.76 -23.98 2.47
C ASP A 9 -15.87 -23.37 1.37
N ARG A 10 -15.54 -22.07 1.47
CA ARG A 10 -14.45 -21.51 0.69
C ARG A 10 -13.15 -21.95 1.36
N PRO A 11 -12.32 -22.78 0.71
CA PRO A 11 -10.99 -23.06 1.24
C PRO A 11 -10.28 -21.72 1.47
N ASP A 12 -9.57 -21.58 2.60
CA ASP A 12 -8.56 -20.54 2.78
C ASP A 12 -7.76 -20.47 1.48
N ALA A 13 -8.03 -19.46 0.66
CA ALA A 13 -7.44 -19.38 -0.66
C ALA A 13 -5.98 -19.01 -0.43
N GLY A 14 -5.13 -20.05 -0.36
CA GLY A 14 -3.70 -19.88 -0.25
C GLY A 14 -3.15 -19.03 -1.41
N PRO A 15 -1.91 -18.56 -1.29
CA PRO A 15 -1.30 -17.77 -2.35
C PRO A 15 -1.29 -18.53 -3.67
N CYS A 16 -1.50 -17.82 -4.78
CA CYS A 16 -1.32 -18.38 -6.12
C CYS A 16 0.15 -18.83 -6.32
N LEU A 17 1.08 -18.05 -5.77
CA LEU A 17 2.51 -18.35 -5.73
C LEU A 17 3.07 -17.99 -4.36
N ASP A 18 3.88 -18.88 -3.79
CA ASP A 18 4.64 -18.63 -2.58
C ASP A 18 6.13 -18.80 -2.91
N LEU A 19 6.87 -17.69 -2.89
CA LEU A 19 8.24 -17.63 -3.40
C LEU A 19 9.18 -17.04 -2.35
N PRO A 20 10.40 -17.59 -2.19
CA PRO A 20 11.46 -16.87 -1.51
C PRO A 20 11.83 -15.63 -2.32
N ALA A 21 12.14 -14.53 -1.63
CA ALA A 21 12.40 -13.25 -2.27
C ALA A 21 13.63 -12.54 -1.70
N ARG A 22 14.16 -11.63 -2.52
CA ARG A 22 15.24 -10.70 -2.22
C ARG A 22 14.81 -9.32 -2.69
N LEU A 23 15.24 -8.28 -1.98
CA LEU A 23 15.03 -6.92 -2.45
C LEU A 23 16.13 -6.59 -3.46
N GLY A 24 15.73 -6.40 -4.71
CA GLY A 24 16.61 -5.91 -5.76
C GLY A 24 16.17 -4.54 -6.26
N TRP A 25 17.11 -3.81 -6.86
CA TRP A 25 16.84 -2.52 -7.47
C TRP A 25 17.82 -2.20 -8.60
N ARG A 26 17.47 -1.19 -9.39
CA ARG A 26 18.38 -0.48 -10.28
C ARG A 26 18.28 1.02 -10.00
N ALA A 27 19.35 1.62 -9.47
CA ALA A 27 19.45 3.07 -9.38
C ALA A 27 19.60 3.65 -10.79
N ARG A 28 18.89 4.74 -11.07
CA ARG A 28 18.96 5.42 -12.37
C ARG A 28 18.77 6.93 -12.24
N TYR A 29 19.44 7.65 -13.11
CA TYR A 29 19.14 9.05 -13.37
C TYR A 29 18.00 9.10 -14.40
N ALA A 30 16.83 9.60 -14.01
CA ALA A 30 15.61 9.45 -14.79
C ALA A 30 15.34 10.62 -15.73
N GLU A 31 15.38 11.84 -15.21
CA GLU A 31 15.07 13.06 -15.96
C GLU A 31 16.02 14.21 -15.59
N ILE A 32 16.45 14.97 -16.59
CA ILE A 32 17.21 16.21 -16.40
C ILE A 32 16.24 17.38 -16.36
N ILE A 33 16.29 18.15 -15.28
CA ILE A 33 15.48 19.35 -15.09
C ILE A 33 16.28 20.58 -15.50
N PHE A 34 15.78 21.29 -16.52
CA PHE A 34 16.44 22.45 -17.12
C PHE A 34 16.10 23.75 -16.39
N THR A 35 16.72 23.93 -15.23
CA THR A 35 16.83 25.22 -14.52
C THR A 35 18.27 25.77 -14.63
N ASP A 36 18.59 26.87 -13.95
CA ASP A 36 19.94 27.46 -13.92
C ASP A 36 20.54 27.38 -12.50
N PRO A 37 21.45 26.42 -12.21
CA PRO A 37 22.00 25.38 -13.10
C PRO A 37 21.07 24.15 -13.24
N PRO A 38 21.17 23.35 -14.33
CA PRO A 38 20.36 22.14 -14.49
C PRO A 38 20.75 21.07 -13.46
N TYR A 39 19.79 20.23 -13.08
CA TYR A 39 19.97 19.10 -12.18
C TYR A 39 19.31 17.83 -12.72
N VAL A 40 19.52 16.70 -12.06
CA VAL A 40 18.95 15.41 -12.47
C VAL A 40 18.17 14.74 -11.34
N THR A 41 17.11 14.03 -11.69
CA THR A 41 16.31 13.22 -10.76
C THR A 41 16.88 11.82 -10.63
N LEU A 42 16.95 11.31 -9.39
CA LEU A 42 17.36 9.95 -9.06
C LEU A 42 16.14 9.09 -8.73
N GLN A 43 16.11 7.86 -9.24
CA GLN A 43 15.06 6.88 -8.96
C GLN A 43 15.67 5.50 -8.67
N ALA A 44 14.91 4.66 -7.95
CA ALA A 44 15.22 3.24 -7.77
C ALA A 44 14.12 2.37 -8.39
N THR A 45 14.44 1.66 -9.48
CA THR A 45 13.48 0.74 -10.12
C THR A 45 13.49 -0.62 -9.40
N PRO A 46 12.32 -1.20 -9.06
CA PRO A 46 12.20 -2.49 -8.40
C PRO A 46 12.74 -3.68 -9.18
N ILE A 47 13.31 -4.65 -8.46
CA ILE A 47 13.61 -6.00 -8.97
C ILE A 47 13.22 -7.01 -7.88
N PHE A 48 12.25 -7.87 -8.17
CA PHE A 48 11.78 -8.92 -7.25
C PHE A 48 11.12 -10.06 -8.06
N PRO A 49 10.86 -11.23 -7.47
CA PRO A 49 10.21 -12.33 -8.20
C PRO A 49 8.86 -11.90 -8.81
N CYS A 50 8.62 -12.29 -10.07
CA CYS A 50 7.42 -11.93 -10.82
C CYS A 50 7.23 -10.43 -11.13
N CYS A 51 8.26 -9.59 -10.93
CA CYS A 51 8.18 -8.18 -11.36
C CYS A 51 8.23 -8.07 -12.89
N HIS A 52 7.40 -7.19 -13.46
CA HIS A 52 7.38 -6.94 -14.91
C HIS A 52 8.73 -6.36 -15.39
N PRO A 53 9.32 -6.79 -16.52
CA PRO A 53 10.63 -6.29 -16.96
C PRO A 53 10.62 -4.81 -17.38
N GLY A 54 9.45 -4.28 -17.78
CA GLY A 54 9.25 -2.89 -18.22
C GLY A 54 8.70 -1.95 -17.14
N LEU A 55 9.17 -2.04 -15.89
CA LEU A 55 8.71 -1.12 -14.83
C LEU A 55 9.08 0.34 -15.12
N ILE A 56 10.20 0.55 -15.81
CA ILE A 56 10.70 1.87 -16.21
C ILE A 56 9.68 2.59 -17.08
N GLU A 57 9.19 1.94 -18.13
CA GLU A 57 8.22 2.48 -19.08
C GLU A 57 6.85 2.68 -18.43
N ARG A 58 6.55 1.88 -17.40
CA ARG A 58 5.35 2.00 -16.57
C ARG A 58 5.50 3.02 -15.44
N ARG A 59 6.66 3.69 -15.33
CA ARG A 59 7.00 4.68 -14.30
C ARG A 59 6.91 4.14 -12.87
N ILE A 60 7.09 2.83 -12.68
CA ILE A 60 7.00 2.17 -11.38
C ILE A 60 8.36 2.17 -10.71
N VAL A 61 8.42 2.73 -9.51
CA VAL A 61 9.62 2.87 -8.69
C VAL A 61 9.39 2.34 -7.27
N TRP A 62 10.47 2.13 -6.52
CA TRP A 62 10.38 1.90 -5.08
C TRP A 62 10.05 3.21 -4.35
N ASP A 63 9.10 3.17 -3.42
CA ASP A 63 9.02 4.16 -2.35
C ASP A 63 9.95 3.73 -1.21
N ILE A 64 11.14 4.34 -1.16
CA ILE A 64 12.21 4.00 -0.22
C ILE A 64 11.76 4.19 1.23
N PHE A 65 10.99 5.23 1.50
CA PHE A 65 10.54 5.54 2.86
C PHE A 65 9.46 4.57 3.31
N ARG A 66 8.55 4.16 2.41
CA ARG A 66 7.58 3.11 2.73
C ARG A 66 8.22 1.73 2.90
N LEU A 67 9.31 1.44 2.18
CA LEU A 67 10.11 0.24 2.44
C LEU A 67 10.69 0.26 3.86
N LEU A 68 11.24 1.39 4.31
CA LEU A 68 11.77 1.54 5.67
C LEU A 68 10.66 1.46 6.73
N ASP A 69 9.53 2.15 6.51
CA ASP A 69 8.36 2.07 7.40
C ASP A 69 7.84 0.63 7.54
N SER A 70 7.89 -0.14 6.45
CA SER A 70 7.42 -1.54 6.43
C SER A 70 8.36 -2.51 7.14
N LEU A 71 9.65 -2.17 7.26
CA LEU A 71 10.60 -2.93 8.08
C LEU A 71 10.34 -2.71 9.58
N GLU A 72 10.02 -1.48 9.95
CA GLU A 72 9.71 -1.09 11.32
C GLU A 72 8.41 -1.76 11.78
N ARG A 73 7.33 -1.60 11.01
CA ARG A 73 5.99 -1.98 11.45
C ARG A 73 5.27 -2.78 10.36
N PRO A 74 4.52 -3.84 10.70
CA PRO A 74 3.69 -4.55 9.72
C PRO A 74 2.45 -3.72 9.36
N GLY A 75 1.85 -3.93 8.19
CA GLY A 75 0.72 -3.13 7.71
C GLY A 75 0.58 -3.11 6.19
N GLY A 76 -0.30 -2.23 5.69
CA GLY A 76 -0.53 -2.04 4.26
C GLY A 76 0.24 -0.82 3.74
N TYR A 77 1.13 -1.04 2.77
CA TYR A 77 2.06 -0.03 2.26
C TYR A 77 2.01 0.12 0.73
N GLN A 78 2.16 1.35 0.25
CA GLN A 78 2.46 1.63 -1.16
C GLN A 78 3.97 1.51 -1.37
N LEU A 79 4.50 0.27 -1.34
CA LEU A 79 5.94 0.02 -1.54
C LEU A 79 6.35 0.28 -2.99
N LEU A 80 5.47 -0.07 -3.92
CA LEU A 80 5.55 0.24 -5.34
C LEU A 80 4.70 1.47 -5.58
N THR A 81 5.20 2.44 -6.33
CA THR A 81 4.44 3.64 -6.69
C THR A 81 4.87 4.16 -8.06
N SER A 82 4.08 5.09 -8.59
CA SER A 82 4.51 5.92 -9.71
C SER A 82 5.64 6.87 -9.27
N ASP A 83 6.50 7.28 -10.20
CA ASP A 83 7.57 8.25 -9.94
C ASP A 83 7.07 9.59 -9.38
N CYS A 84 5.83 9.99 -9.71
CA CYS A 84 5.16 11.16 -9.13
C CYS A 84 4.71 10.97 -7.66
N GLY A 85 4.88 9.78 -7.10
CA GLY A 85 4.43 9.43 -5.74
C GLY A 85 2.94 9.08 -5.61
N TYR A 86 2.19 9.02 -6.73
CA TYR A 86 0.80 8.60 -6.75
C TYR A 86 0.63 7.28 -7.50
N ALA A 87 0.61 6.17 -6.77
CA ALA A 87 0.53 4.80 -7.28
C ALA A 87 -0.52 4.57 -8.41
N PRO A 88 -1.76 5.11 -8.35
CA PRO A 88 -2.74 4.93 -9.41
C PRO A 88 -2.35 5.49 -10.78
N ASP A 89 -1.46 6.49 -10.86
CA ASP A 89 -0.97 7.01 -12.15
C ASP A 89 -0.16 5.96 -12.95
N SER A 90 0.35 4.93 -12.25
CA SER A 90 1.01 3.77 -12.84
C SER A 90 0.15 2.51 -12.84
N GLY A 91 -1.16 2.62 -12.57
CA GLY A 91 -2.09 1.48 -12.53
C GLY A 91 -1.87 0.55 -11.35
N LEU A 92 -1.37 1.09 -10.22
CA LEU A 92 -1.25 0.38 -8.95
C LEU A 92 -2.42 0.80 -8.05
N GLU A 93 -3.35 -0.13 -7.85
CA GLU A 93 -4.65 0.14 -7.23
C GLU A 93 -4.76 -0.36 -5.78
N GLU A 94 -3.83 -1.22 -5.35
CA GLU A 94 -3.83 -1.82 -4.01
C GLU A 94 -2.51 -1.54 -3.28
N GLN A 95 -2.50 -1.85 -1.98
CA GLN A 95 -1.30 -1.83 -1.15
C GLN A 95 -0.64 -3.21 -1.15
N VAL A 96 0.66 -3.24 -0.89
CA VAL A 96 1.37 -4.46 -0.48
C VAL A 96 1.14 -4.66 1.00
N PHE A 97 0.67 -5.84 1.40
CA PHE A 97 0.45 -6.18 2.80
C PHE A 97 1.71 -6.84 3.37
N VAL A 98 2.31 -6.19 4.37
CA VAL A 98 3.56 -6.59 5.01
C VAL A 98 3.29 -7.12 6.40
N SER A 99 3.93 -8.23 6.73
CA SER A 99 3.83 -8.89 8.03
C SER A 99 5.19 -9.41 8.50
N HIS A 100 5.33 -9.53 9.82
CA HIS A 100 6.51 -10.08 10.49
C HIS A 100 6.08 -11.30 11.31
N PRO A 101 5.85 -12.47 10.66
CA PRO A 101 5.27 -13.63 11.35
C PRO A 101 6.20 -14.19 12.42
N ASP A 102 7.51 -13.93 12.31
CA ASP A 102 8.51 -14.21 13.32
C ASP A 102 9.68 -13.21 13.22
N THR A 103 10.68 -13.38 14.10
CA THR A 103 11.88 -12.53 14.12
C THR A 103 12.84 -12.74 12.95
N GLN A 104 12.62 -13.76 12.11
CA GLN A 104 13.56 -14.20 11.07
C GLN A 104 13.04 -13.95 9.67
N SER A 105 11.79 -13.48 9.52
CA SER A 105 11.17 -13.32 8.22
C SER A 105 10.32 -12.05 8.10
N VAL A 106 10.28 -11.54 6.86
CA VAL A 106 9.35 -10.51 6.41
C VAL A 106 8.55 -11.12 5.27
N VAL A 107 7.23 -10.97 5.29
CA VAL A 107 6.35 -11.50 4.24
C VAL A 107 5.56 -10.39 3.61
N TRP A 108 5.57 -10.35 2.28
CA TRP A 108 4.73 -9.48 1.48
C TRP A 108 3.63 -10.29 0.78
N GLU A 109 2.43 -9.75 0.77
CA GLU A 109 1.31 -10.28 -0.02
C GLU A 109 0.80 -9.20 -0.98
N LEU A 110 0.83 -9.53 -2.27
CA LEU A 110 0.46 -8.64 -3.38
C LEU A 110 -0.77 -9.20 -4.09
N GLY A 111 -1.90 -8.49 -4.02
CA GLY A 111 -3.07 -8.83 -4.83
C GLY A 111 -2.74 -8.71 -6.31
N ILE A 112 -2.98 -9.79 -7.08
CA ILE A 112 -2.56 -9.86 -8.49
C ILE A 112 -3.28 -8.77 -9.31
N MET A 113 -4.58 -8.61 -9.10
CA MET A 113 -5.37 -7.59 -9.80
C MET A 113 -4.89 -6.16 -9.48
N GLY A 114 -4.68 -5.84 -8.20
CA GLY A 114 -4.29 -4.50 -7.78
C GLY A 114 -2.87 -4.09 -8.19
N HIS A 115 -2.01 -5.07 -8.52
CA HIS A 115 -0.62 -4.85 -8.88
C HIS A 115 -0.28 -5.32 -10.29
N GLN A 116 -1.29 -5.54 -11.15
CA GLN A 116 -1.07 -6.08 -12.50
C GLN A 116 -0.04 -5.27 -13.31
N ALA A 117 0.00 -3.94 -13.12
CA ALA A 117 0.97 -3.08 -13.78
C ALA A 117 2.43 -3.35 -13.35
N ALA A 118 2.67 -3.85 -12.14
CA ALA A 118 4.00 -4.19 -11.64
C ALA A 118 4.38 -5.67 -11.83
N LEU A 119 3.43 -6.53 -12.18
CA LEU A 119 3.62 -7.97 -12.27
C LEU A 119 3.80 -8.47 -13.71
N GLU A 120 4.47 -9.60 -13.88
CA GLU A 120 4.66 -10.24 -15.18
C GLU A 120 3.33 -10.53 -15.88
N ASP A 121 3.29 -10.33 -17.21
CA ASP A 121 2.05 -10.39 -17.98
C ASP A 121 1.34 -11.76 -17.91
N TRP A 122 2.07 -12.85 -17.66
CA TRP A 122 1.49 -14.19 -17.54
C TRP A 122 0.57 -14.36 -16.32
N LEU A 123 0.66 -13.47 -15.33
CA LEU A 123 -0.24 -13.42 -14.18
C LEU A 123 -1.56 -12.72 -14.48
N THR A 124 -1.67 -12.04 -15.63
CA THR A 124 -2.90 -11.35 -16.05
C THR A 124 -4.08 -12.31 -16.10
N GLY A 125 -5.19 -11.92 -15.47
CA GLY A 125 -6.41 -12.72 -15.40
C GLY A 125 -6.38 -13.84 -14.35
N THR A 126 -5.35 -13.87 -13.50
CA THR A 126 -5.29 -14.77 -12.33
C THR A 126 -5.88 -14.08 -11.10
N ASP A 127 -6.80 -14.77 -10.43
CA ASP A 127 -7.37 -14.31 -9.17
C ASP A 127 -6.46 -14.66 -7.98
N GLY A 128 -6.51 -13.84 -6.93
CA GLY A 128 -5.78 -14.07 -5.68
C GLY A 128 -4.54 -13.20 -5.55
N PHE A 129 -3.51 -13.72 -4.88
CA PHE A 129 -2.33 -12.97 -4.49
C PHE A 129 -1.04 -13.79 -4.61
N ILE A 130 0.07 -13.08 -4.70
CA ILE A 130 1.43 -13.63 -4.61
C ILE A 130 1.94 -13.38 -3.21
N ARG A 131 2.59 -14.38 -2.62
CA ARG A 131 3.34 -14.27 -1.37
C ARG A 131 4.83 -14.29 -1.65
N LEU A 132 5.53 -13.28 -1.16
CA LEU A 132 6.98 -13.18 -1.18
C LEU A 132 7.50 -13.28 0.25
N THR A 133 8.35 -14.26 0.51
CA THR A 133 8.95 -14.50 1.83
C THR A 133 10.43 -14.13 1.81
N PHE A 134 10.83 -13.19 2.65
CA PHE A 134 12.20 -12.70 2.76
C PHE A 134 12.82 -13.19 4.07
N ALA A 135 14.07 -13.64 4.03
CA ALA A 135 14.87 -13.78 5.24
C ALA A 135 15.17 -12.37 5.79
N ARG A 136 14.90 -12.14 7.08
CA ARG A 136 14.95 -10.79 7.67
C ARG A 136 16.34 -10.17 7.58
N ASP A 137 17.38 -10.91 7.93
CA ASP A 137 18.77 -10.42 7.86
C ASP A 137 19.16 -10.00 6.44
N GLU A 138 18.67 -10.74 5.44
CA GLU A 138 18.92 -10.44 4.03
C GLU A 138 18.13 -9.20 3.57
N TYR A 139 16.86 -9.11 3.95
CA TYR A 139 16.00 -7.96 3.67
C TYR A 139 16.58 -6.66 4.26
N GLU A 140 17.00 -6.71 5.52
CA GLU A 140 17.68 -5.59 6.18
C GLU A 140 18.99 -5.23 5.48
N SER A 141 19.82 -6.24 5.16
CA SER A 141 21.07 -6.01 4.43
C SER A 141 20.84 -5.34 3.08
N ASP A 142 19.82 -5.79 2.34
CA ASP A 142 19.45 -5.24 1.04
C ASP A 142 18.96 -3.79 1.16
N LEU A 143 18.14 -3.48 2.18
CA LEU A 143 17.73 -2.08 2.46
C LEU A 143 18.92 -1.18 2.80
N ARG A 144 19.88 -1.65 3.62
CA ARG A 144 21.11 -0.88 3.92
C ARG A 144 21.91 -0.61 2.64
N ALA A 145 22.00 -1.59 1.76
CA ALA A 145 22.71 -1.47 0.49
C ALA A 145 22.01 -0.51 -0.48
N LEU A 146 20.67 -0.58 -0.59
CA LEU A 146 19.85 0.35 -1.38
C LEU A 146 20.05 1.79 -0.92
N VAL A 147 19.88 2.06 0.38
CA VAL A 147 20.04 3.41 0.94
C VAL A 147 21.47 3.92 0.74
N ARG A 148 22.49 3.05 0.91
CA ARG A 148 23.89 3.43 0.69
C ARG A 148 24.15 3.80 -0.76
N GLU A 149 23.73 2.98 -1.71
CA GLU A 149 23.93 3.22 -3.14
C GLU A 149 23.26 4.53 -3.57
N LEU A 150 22.01 4.77 -3.15
CA LEU A 150 21.32 6.02 -3.48
C LEU A 150 22.03 7.24 -2.89
N ARG A 151 22.50 7.18 -1.64
CA ARG A 151 23.30 8.27 -1.06
C ARG A 151 24.61 8.51 -1.80
N GLU A 152 25.28 7.45 -2.24
CA GLU A 152 26.50 7.56 -3.04
C GLU A 152 26.22 8.25 -4.39
N CYS A 153 25.09 7.95 -5.03
CA CYS A 153 24.64 8.63 -6.25
C CYS A 153 24.38 10.13 -6.04
N VAL A 154 23.89 10.53 -4.87
CA VAL A 154 23.52 11.93 -4.57
C VAL A 154 24.71 12.76 -4.11
N THR A 155 25.65 12.17 -3.37
CA THR A 155 26.75 12.92 -2.74
C THR A 155 27.86 13.35 -3.70
N GLN A 156 27.87 12.83 -4.93
CA GLN A 156 28.87 13.17 -5.93
C GLN A 156 28.20 13.80 -7.17
N PRO A 157 28.79 14.88 -7.73
CA PRO A 157 28.36 15.38 -9.02
C PRO A 157 28.42 14.27 -10.08
N VAL A 158 27.38 14.17 -10.90
CA VAL A 158 27.21 13.14 -11.92
C VAL A 158 27.88 13.61 -13.21
N PRO A 159 28.86 12.85 -13.75
CA PRO A 159 29.42 13.13 -15.07
C PRO A 159 28.34 13.02 -16.14
N VAL A 160 28.29 13.98 -17.07
CA VAL A 160 27.25 14.07 -18.11
C VAL A 160 27.15 12.77 -18.92
N GLU A 161 28.27 12.11 -19.21
CA GLU A 161 28.28 10.84 -19.95
C GLU A 161 27.49 9.70 -19.28
N LYS A 162 27.31 9.75 -17.94
CA LYS A 162 26.50 8.77 -17.20
C LYS A 162 24.99 9.02 -17.34
N LEU A 163 24.59 10.16 -17.92
CA LEU A 163 23.19 10.56 -18.11
C LEU A 163 22.62 10.13 -19.47
N SER A 164 23.34 9.33 -20.27
CA SER A 164 22.89 8.91 -21.61
C SER A 164 21.53 8.18 -21.65
N GLY A 165 21.06 7.65 -20.53
CA GLY A 165 19.73 7.04 -20.39
C GLY A 165 18.65 7.95 -19.81
N ALA A 166 18.98 9.18 -19.41
CA ALA A 166 18.05 10.12 -18.79
C ALA A 166 17.25 10.89 -19.85
N TYR A 167 15.99 11.19 -19.54
CA TYR A 167 15.18 12.10 -20.34
C TYR A 167 15.82 13.50 -20.37
N GLY A 168 15.91 14.10 -21.56
CA GLY A 168 16.55 15.40 -21.76
C GLY A 168 18.04 15.36 -22.10
N TYR A 169 18.70 14.20 -22.10
CA TYR A 169 20.15 14.10 -22.33
C TYR A 169 20.64 14.77 -23.63
N ASP A 170 19.95 14.53 -24.75
CA ASP A 170 20.32 15.12 -26.03
C ASP A 170 20.23 16.66 -26.03
N PHE A 171 19.23 17.20 -25.32
CA PHE A 171 19.06 18.65 -25.17
C PHE A 171 20.16 19.24 -24.29
N LEU A 172 20.54 18.54 -23.20
CA LEU A 172 21.65 18.94 -22.35
C LEU A 172 22.96 19.07 -23.14
N LEU A 173 23.26 18.10 -24.00
CA LEU A 173 24.47 18.14 -24.84
C LEU A 173 24.47 19.30 -25.84
N GLN A 174 23.30 19.73 -26.31
CA GLN A 174 23.16 20.82 -27.28
C GLN A 174 23.26 22.20 -26.63
N GLU A 175 22.46 22.43 -25.58
CA GLU A 175 22.29 23.76 -24.98
C GLU A 175 23.28 24.02 -23.83
N TYR A 176 23.77 22.97 -23.18
CA TYR A 176 24.67 23.05 -22.02
C TYR A 176 26.00 22.31 -22.28
N ALA A 177 26.51 22.38 -23.51
CA ALA A 177 27.74 21.70 -23.95
C ALA A 177 29.01 22.02 -23.12
N HIS A 178 28.97 23.07 -22.30
CA HIS A 178 30.05 23.48 -21.41
C HIS A 178 30.05 22.73 -20.07
N LEU A 179 28.95 22.05 -19.71
CA LEU A 179 28.84 21.27 -18.48
C LEU A 179 29.50 19.90 -18.68
N SER A 180 30.35 19.51 -17.72
CA SER A 180 30.92 18.17 -17.62
C SER A 180 30.32 17.34 -16.48
N ILE A 181 29.66 18.02 -15.53
CA ILE A 181 29.02 17.43 -14.35
C ILE A 181 27.70 18.12 -14.04
N ILE A 182 26.77 17.40 -13.45
CA ILE A 182 25.45 17.86 -12.99
C ILE A 182 25.17 17.33 -11.58
N GLN A 183 24.42 18.07 -10.77
CA GLN A 183 24.03 17.59 -9.43
C GLN A 183 22.76 16.74 -9.51
N VAL A 184 22.65 15.77 -8.60
CA VAL A 184 21.34 15.21 -8.23
C VAL A 184 20.71 16.16 -7.23
N ASP A 185 19.52 16.68 -7.54
CA ASP A 185 18.80 17.61 -6.65
C ASP A 185 17.40 17.10 -6.28
N GLU A 186 16.97 15.97 -6.86
CA GLU A 186 15.69 15.34 -6.55
C GLU A 186 15.82 13.82 -6.46
N LEU A 187 15.14 13.24 -5.48
CA LEU A 187 14.88 11.80 -5.38
C LEU A 187 13.40 11.58 -5.63
N GLU A 188 13.07 10.76 -6.62
CA GLU A 188 11.69 10.38 -6.91
C GLU A 188 11.42 8.93 -6.47
N PRO A 189 10.28 8.67 -5.80
CA PRO A 189 9.19 9.61 -5.52
C PRO A 189 9.47 10.46 -4.27
N ALA A 190 9.08 11.74 -4.29
CA ALA A 190 9.10 12.63 -3.12
C ALA A 190 7.76 13.34 -2.94
N THR A 191 6.86 12.74 -2.16
CA THR A 191 5.49 13.27 -1.95
C THR A 191 5.43 14.63 -1.26
N ASN A 192 6.51 15.06 -0.60
CA ASN A 192 6.64 16.35 0.08
C ASN A 192 7.74 17.26 -0.51
N GLY A 193 8.42 16.82 -1.57
CA GLY A 193 9.56 17.53 -2.17
C GLY A 193 10.84 17.54 -1.33
N LEU A 194 10.95 16.72 -0.27
CA LEU A 194 12.12 16.63 0.62
C LEU A 194 12.79 15.25 0.60
N GLY A 195 12.51 14.43 -0.42
CA GLY A 195 13.00 13.05 -0.47
C GLY A 195 14.53 12.96 -0.49
N LEU A 196 15.21 13.93 -1.08
CA LEU A 196 16.67 13.94 -1.12
C LEU A 196 17.28 14.21 0.25
N GLU A 197 16.76 15.23 0.94
CA GLU A 197 17.18 15.62 2.29
C GLU A 197 16.90 14.51 3.29
N GLU A 198 15.72 13.89 3.20
CA GLU A 198 15.35 12.74 4.03
C GLU A 198 16.31 11.56 3.79
N LEU A 199 16.63 11.23 2.54
CA LEU A 199 17.60 10.18 2.20
C LEU A 199 19.00 10.47 2.77
N LEU A 200 19.46 11.72 2.69
CA LEU A 200 20.76 12.15 3.22
C LEU A 200 20.80 12.21 4.76
N ALA A 201 19.65 12.38 5.42
CA ALA A 201 19.51 12.37 6.87
C ALA A 201 19.53 10.94 7.47
N LEU A 202 19.23 9.91 6.68
CA LEU A 202 19.29 8.52 7.15
C LEU A 202 20.72 8.12 7.55
N ASP A 203 20.89 7.19 8.49
CA ASP A 203 22.16 6.47 8.64
C ASP A 203 21.94 5.04 8.14
N PRO A 204 22.60 4.61 7.03
CA PRO A 204 22.45 3.27 6.48
C PRO A 204 22.81 2.15 7.46
N GLN A 205 23.51 2.43 8.56
CA GLN A 205 23.84 1.44 9.57
C GLN A 205 22.76 1.29 10.65
N THR A 206 21.89 2.30 10.81
CA THR A 206 20.82 2.30 11.81
C THR A 206 19.47 2.19 11.10
N LEU A 207 19.09 0.95 10.75
CA LEU A 207 17.72 0.70 10.30
C LEU A 207 16.75 0.75 11.49
N PRO A 208 15.47 1.10 11.25
CA PRO A 208 14.43 1.05 12.27
C PRO A 208 14.34 -0.34 12.92
N THR A 209 14.14 -0.36 14.24
CA THR A 209 13.86 -1.60 14.97
C THR A 209 12.41 -1.98 14.81
N GLN A 210 12.12 -3.27 14.77
CA GLN A 210 10.74 -3.75 14.69
C GLN A 210 9.89 -3.22 15.86
N GLU A 211 8.70 -2.73 15.52
CA GLU A 211 7.66 -2.34 16.45
C GLU A 211 6.36 -3.09 16.15
N PRO A 212 5.54 -3.38 17.18
CA PRO A 212 4.19 -3.89 16.94
C PRO A 212 3.34 -2.85 16.23
N LEU A 213 2.35 -3.31 15.47
CA LEU A 213 1.40 -2.45 14.76
C LEU A 213 0.61 -1.55 15.73
N TRP A 214 0.30 -2.09 16.90
CA TRP A 214 -0.47 -1.43 17.93
C TRP A 214 0.15 -1.67 19.30
N ALA A 215 -0.06 -0.72 20.21
CA ALA A 215 0.31 -0.91 21.60
C ALA A 215 -0.47 -2.09 22.23
N PRO A 216 0.12 -2.84 23.17
CA PRO A 216 -0.58 -3.91 23.86
C PRO A 216 -1.86 -3.45 24.55
N GLY A 217 -2.91 -4.28 24.50
CA GLY A 217 -4.22 -3.97 25.08
C GLY A 217 -5.09 -3.04 24.24
N THR A 218 -4.67 -2.69 23.02
CA THR A 218 -5.50 -1.92 22.09
C THR A 218 -6.75 -2.70 21.68
N LEU A 219 -7.90 -2.03 21.69
CA LEU A 219 -9.16 -2.52 21.13
C LEU A 219 -9.42 -1.86 19.77
N ILE A 220 -9.56 -2.67 18.73
CA ILE A 220 -9.95 -2.26 17.39
C ILE A 220 -11.40 -2.63 17.14
N GLU A 221 -12.19 -1.68 16.65
CA GLU A 221 -13.62 -1.87 16.42
C GLU A 221 -13.95 -1.51 14.98
N PHE A 222 -14.45 -2.47 14.20
CA PHE A 222 -15.02 -2.23 12.88
C PHE A 222 -16.53 -2.00 12.98
N GLY A 223 -17.06 -1.06 12.20
CA GLY A 223 -18.47 -0.71 12.25
C GLY A 223 -18.82 0.44 11.32
N PHE A 224 -20.02 1.01 11.47
CA PHE A 224 -20.46 2.19 10.73
C PHE A 224 -20.72 3.33 11.70
N PHE A 225 -19.64 3.95 12.14
CA PHE A 225 -19.68 4.94 13.20
C PHE A 225 -20.01 6.31 12.63
N GLU A 226 -21.16 6.87 13.01
CA GLU A 226 -21.52 8.23 12.61
C GLU A 226 -20.50 9.27 13.12
N VAL A 227 -19.93 10.03 12.19
CA VAL A 227 -18.98 11.11 12.45
C VAL A 227 -19.23 12.21 11.42
N GLY A 228 -19.69 13.38 11.87
CA GLY A 228 -20.01 14.50 10.99
C GLY A 228 -21.09 14.14 9.96
N ASP A 229 -20.77 14.29 8.67
CA ASP A 229 -21.65 14.03 7.52
C ASP A 229 -21.52 12.61 6.94
N GLY A 230 -20.76 11.72 7.61
CA GLY A 230 -20.45 10.39 7.09
C GLY A 230 -20.27 9.32 8.17
N HIS A 231 -19.67 8.22 7.75
CA HIS A 231 -19.30 7.10 8.62
C HIS A 231 -17.78 6.89 8.63
N GLU A 232 -17.23 6.69 9.82
CA GLU A 232 -15.93 6.02 9.98
C GLU A 232 -16.14 4.51 10.08
N LEU A 233 -15.21 3.75 9.47
CA LEU A 233 -15.27 2.30 9.44
C LEU A 233 -14.53 1.61 10.59
N MET A 234 -13.72 2.36 11.32
CA MET A 234 -12.84 1.84 12.37
C MET A 234 -12.70 2.83 13.53
N ARG A 235 -12.78 2.32 14.77
CA ARG A 235 -12.42 3.04 15.99
C ARG A 235 -11.32 2.30 16.74
N VAL A 236 -10.58 3.04 17.56
CA VAL A 236 -9.52 2.50 18.42
C VAL A 236 -9.83 2.92 19.85
N ASN A 237 -9.98 1.94 20.74
CA ASN A 237 -10.35 2.14 22.15
C ASN A 237 -11.63 2.99 22.32
N GLY A 238 -12.65 2.77 21.47
CA GLY A 238 -13.89 3.54 21.49
C GLY A 238 -13.81 4.93 20.84
N GLU A 239 -12.61 5.38 20.44
CA GLU A 239 -12.40 6.72 19.90
C GLU A 239 -12.34 6.73 18.36
N SER A 240 -13.01 7.73 17.78
CA SER A 240 -12.83 8.15 16.40
C SER A 240 -11.56 8.99 16.31
N ARG A 241 -10.57 8.52 15.55
CA ARG A 241 -9.24 9.15 15.46
C ARG A 241 -8.90 9.64 14.04
N ARG A 242 -9.89 9.76 13.14
CA ARG A 242 -9.67 10.06 11.71
C ARG A 242 -8.54 9.21 11.12
N LEU A 243 -8.57 7.92 11.41
CA LEU A 243 -7.49 6.97 11.11
C LEU A 243 -7.40 6.60 9.62
N GLY A 244 -7.92 7.44 8.72
CA GLY A 244 -7.97 7.14 7.30
C GLY A 244 -8.71 5.84 6.98
N TRP A 245 -8.34 5.22 5.87
CA TRP A 245 -8.94 4.00 5.36
C TRP A 245 -8.36 2.77 6.07
N PRO A 246 -9.20 1.83 6.59
CA PRO A 246 -8.71 0.70 7.39
C PRO A 246 -7.62 -0.20 6.77
N PRO A 247 -7.60 -0.47 5.46
CA PRO A 247 -6.62 -1.36 4.83
C PRO A 247 -5.15 -1.10 5.13
N ARG A 248 -4.77 0.15 5.45
CA ARG A 248 -3.40 0.48 5.88
C ARG A 248 -2.92 -0.27 7.13
N TYR A 249 -3.86 -0.83 7.90
CA TYR A 249 -3.59 -1.59 9.11
C TYR A 249 -3.74 -3.11 8.93
N PHE A 250 -3.98 -3.57 7.71
CA PHE A 250 -4.02 -5.00 7.41
C PHE A 250 -2.62 -5.49 7.12
N THR A 251 -2.29 -6.69 7.61
CA THR A 251 -0.96 -7.31 7.45
C THR A 251 -0.98 -8.47 6.46
N ARG A 252 -2.18 -8.83 5.98
CA ARG A 252 -2.45 -9.94 5.06
C ARG A 252 -3.48 -9.54 4.01
N TRP A 253 -3.34 -10.10 2.81
CA TRP A 253 -4.28 -9.91 1.71
C TRP A 253 -5.67 -10.45 2.05
N GLU A 254 -5.76 -11.52 2.84
CA GLU A 254 -7.03 -12.10 3.27
C GLU A 254 -7.91 -11.08 4.02
N ALA A 255 -7.30 -10.25 4.88
CA ALA A 255 -8.01 -9.17 5.57
C ALA A 255 -8.55 -8.12 4.59
N MET A 256 -7.80 -7.78 3.54
CA MET A 256 -8.27 -6.89 2.48
C MET A 256 -9.43 -7.51 1.70
N ASN A 257 -9.36 -8.80 1.37
CA ASN A 257 -10.44 -9.49 0.69
C ASN A 257 -11.73 -9.54 1.55
N ALA A 258 -11.59 -9.84 2.84
CA ALA A 258 -12.71 -9.80 3.79
C ALA A 258 -13.30 -8.38 3.92
N PHE A 259 -12.45 -7.35 3.90
CA PHE A 259 -12.87 -5.96 3.91
C PHE A 259 -13.61 -5.58 2.64
N ASN A 260 -13.09 -5.95 1.46
CA ASN A 260 -13.73 -5.72 0.17
C ASN A 260 -15.11 -6.38 0.11
N LEU A 261 -15.24 -7.62 0.59
CA LEU A 261 -16.54 -8.29 0.70
C LEU A 261 -17.51 -7.50 1.59
N TRP A 262 -17.04 -7.03 2.75
CA TRP A 262 -17.87 -6.25 3.67
C TRP A 262 -18.36 -4.94 3.07
N VAL A 263 -17.47 -4.17 2.42
CA VAL A 263 -17.84 -2.88 1.83
C VAL A 263 -18.57 -3.01 0.49
N SER A 264 -18.46 -4.15 -0.21
CA SER A 264 -19.17 -4.40 -1.47
C SER A 264 -20.70 -4.41 -1.32
N LEU A 265 -21.19 -4.63 -0.10
CA LEU A 265 -22.62 -4.65 0.25
C LEU A 265 -23.17 -3.25 0.54
N LEU A 266 -22.36 -2.21 0.35
CA LEU A 266 -22.68 -0.84 0.74
C LEU A 266 -22.42 0.13 -0.40
N HIS A 267 -23.16 1.24 -0.36
CA HIS A 267 -22.99 2.35 -1.29
C HIS A 267 -22.84 3.66 -0.52
N ARG A 268 -21.99 4.56 -1.02
CA ARG A 268 -21.92 5.93 -0.50
C ARG A 268 -23.15 6.71 -0.96
N GLY A 269 -23.65 7.61 -0.11
CA GLY A 269 -24.81 8.44 -0.43
C GLY A 269 -24.68 9.19 -1.77
N PHE A 270 -23.49 9.74 -2.06
CA PHE A 270 -23.25 10.48 -3.30
C PHE A 270 -23.33 9.63 -4.58
N VAL A 271 -23.18 8.31 -4.51
CA VAL A 271 -23.28 7.44 -5.70
C VAL A 271 -24.70 6.94 -5.96
N LEU A 272 -25.63 7.12 -5.00
CA LEU A 272 -26.97 6.53 -5.08
C LEU A 272 -27.79 7.01 -6.30
N GLY A 273 -27.59 8.25 -6.75
CA GLY A 273 -28.23 8.77 -7.97
C GLY A 273 -27.88 7.95 -9.22
N HIS A 274 -26.66 7.43 -9.32
CA HIS A 274 -26.23 6.58 -10.43
C HIS A 274 -26.85 5.16 -10.38
N HIS A 275 -27.40 4.76 -9.23
CA HIS A 275 -28.09 3.49 -9.04
C HIS A 275 -29.62 3.61 -9.14
N GLY A 276 -30.14 4.72 -9.69
CA GLY A 276 -31.60 4.96 -9.79
C GLY A 276 -32.27 5.16 -8.42
N CYS A 277 -31.48 5.45 -7.39
CA CYS A 277 -31.97 5.74 -6.05
C CYS A 277 -32.07 7.26 -5.82
N ILE A 278 -32.94 7.64 -4.89
CA ILE A 278 -33.04 9.01 -4.40
C ILE A 278 -31.72 9.36 -3.74
N SER A 279 -31.07 10.44 -4.22
CA SER A 279 -29.85 10.94 -3.59
C SER A 279 -30.19 11.56 -2.23
N PRO A 280 -29.47 11.19 -1.16
CA PRO A 280 -29.74 11.72 0.17
C PRO A 280 -29.34 13.19 0.26
N ALA A 281 -29.70 13.85 1.37
CA ALA A 281 -29.32 15.23 1.61
C ALA A 281 -27.78 15.40 1.56
N ARG A 282 -27.31 16.60 1.20
CA ARG A 282 -25.87 16.88 1.07
C ARG A 282 -25.08 16.52 2.34
N SER A 283 -25.69 16.69 3.51
CA SER A 283 -25.14 16.34 4.82
C SER A 283 -25.02 14.83 5.09
N GLU A 284 -25.43 13.98 4.16
CA GLU A 284 -25.43 12.52 4.28
C GLU A 284 -24.73 11.84 3.09
N GLN A 285 -24.16 12.62 2.18
CA GLN A 285 -23.51 12.10 0.97
C GLN A 285 -22.34 11.16 1.29
N ASN A 286 -21.68 11.35 2.44
CA ASN A 286 -20.59 10.52 2.90
C ASN A 286 -21.04 9.35 3.78
N ARG A 287 -22.34 9.15 4.03
CA ARG A 287 -22.85 7.99 4.76
C ARG A 287 -22.88 6.75 3.86
N PHE A 288 -22.79 5.57 4.49
CA PHE A 288 -23.01 4.29 3.82
C PHE A 288 -24.46 3.87 3.93
N PHE A 289 -24.99 3.33 2.83
CA PHE A 289 -26.35 2.85 2.69
C PHE A 289 -26.35 1.43 2.12
N LEU A 290 -27.32 0.63 2.52
CA LEU A 290 -27.67 -0.62 1.85
C LEU A 290 -28.54 -0.32 0.64
N LEU A 291 -28.42 -1.08 -0.46
CA LEU A 291 -29.41 -1.00 -1.55
C LEU A 291 -30.70 -1.75 -1.20
N HIS A 292 -30.57 -2.88 -0.50
CA HIS A 292 -31.69 -3.72 -0.12
C HIS A 292 -31.63 -4.08 1.36
N GLU A 293 -32.79 -4.10 2.02
CA GLU A 293 -32.91 -4.53 3.42
C GLU A 293 -32.45 -5.99 3.62
N SER A 294 -32.62 -6.84 2.60
CA SER A 294 -32.15 -8.22 2.60
C SER A 294 -30.64 -8.36 2.81
N ASP A 295 -29.87 -7.35 2.45
CA ASP A 295 -28.40 -7.39 2.50
C ASP A 295 -27.88 -7.10 3.91
N ARG A 296 -28.72 -6.58 4.82
CA ARG A 296 -28.33 -6.17 6.18
C ARG A 296 -27.66 -7.29 6.95
N ALA A 297 -28.30 -8.47 6.99
CA ALA A 297 -27.78 -9.62 7.71
C ALA A 297 -26.44 -10.09 7.11
N GLY A 298 -26.33 -10.09 5.78
CA GLY A 298 -25.10 -10.42 5.06
C GLY A 298 -23.98 -9.41 5.34
N CYS A 299 -24.29 -8.11 5.37
CA CYS A 299 -23.33 -7.05 5.66
C CYS A 299 -22.74 -7.19 7.07
N HIS A 300 -23.59 -7.38 8.09
CA HIS A 300 -23.09 -7.57 9.45
C HIS A 300 -22.35 -8.90 9.62
N ALA A 301 -22.73 -9.95 8.89
CA ALA A 301 -21.98 -11.20 8.86
C ALA A 301 -20.59 -11.02 8.25
N ALA A 302 -20.48 -10.30 7.12
CA ALA A 302 -19.20 -9.96 6.49
C ALA A 302 -18.33 -9.08 7.41
N GLY A 303 -18.92 -8.13 8.14
CA GLY A 303 -18.21 -7.30 9.11
C GLY A 303 -17.65 -8.10 10.31
N ARG A 304 -18.40 -9.08 10.82
CA ARG A 304 -17.90 -10.02 11.83
C ARG A 304 -16.75 -10.88 11.29
N HIS A 305 -16.93 -11.42 10.08
CA HIS A 305 -15.89 -12.21 9.43
C HIS A 305 -14.59 -11.41 9.25
N LEU A 306 -14.67 -10.16 8.80
CA LEU A 306 -13.52 -9.26 8.74
C LEU A 306 -12.84 -9.12 10.12
N ALA A 307 -13.60 -8.85 11.17
CA ALA A 307 -13.04 -8.70 12.51
C ALA A 307 -12.32 -9.99 12.97
N ASP A 308 -12.90 -11.16 12.70
CA ASP A 308 -12.31 -12.46 13.01
C ASP A 308 -11.01 -12.71 12.20
N VAL A 309 -10.99 -12.37 10.90
CA VAL A 309 -9.82 -12.48 10.03
C VAL A 309 -8.69 -11.58 10.54
N VAL A 310 -8.97 -10.30 10.79
CA VAL A 310 -7.97 -9.35 11.31
C VAL A 310 -7.47 -9.79 12.69
N GLN A 311 -8.36 -10.28 13.57
CA GLN A 311 -7.96 -10.82 14.87
C GLN A 311 -6.95 -11.97 14.73
N ARG A 312 -7.19 -12.92 13.82
CA ARG A 312 -6.26 -14.04 13.59
C ARG A 312 -4.87 -13.55 13.18
N HIS A 313 -4.79 -12.62 12.23
CA HIS A 313 -3.50 -12.11 11.75
C HIS A 313 -2.77 -11.25 12.77
N TYR A 314 -3.49 -10.55 13.64
CA TYR A 314 -2.89 -9.78 14.74
C TYR A 314 -2.28 -10.68 15.83
N LEU A 315 -2.71 -11.95 15.90
CA LEU A 315 -2.14 -12.96 16.79
C LEU A 315 -0.90 -13.66 16.18
N GLU A 316 -0.52 -13.36 14.94
CA GLU A 316 0.67 -13.93 14.31
C GLU A 316 1.95 -13.28 14.85
N GLY A 317 2.80 -14.09 15.49
CA GLY A 317 4.09 -13.63 16.02
C GLY A 317 3.95 -12.44 16.97
N GLU A 318 4.76 -11.41 16.75
CA GLU A 318 4.77 -10.16 17.51
C GLU A 318 4.07 -9.01 16.74
N THR A 319 3.16 -9.34 15.81
CA THR A 319 2.50 -8.36 14.94
C THR A 319 1.73 -7.31 15.73
N ALA A 320 0.86 -7.73 16.66
CA ALA A 320 0.03 -6.84 17.47
C ALA A 320 -0.35 -7.51 18.82
N PRO A 321 0.63 -7.71 19.72
CA PRO A 321 0.45 -8.51 20.93
C PRO A 321 -0.63 -7.93 21.84
N GLY A 322 -1.58 -8.77 22.25
CA GLY A 322 -2.66 -8.38 23.17
C GLY A 322 -3.71 -7.44 22.57
N VAL A 323 -3.76 -7.29 21.24
CA VAL A 323 -4.83 -6.54 20.57
C VAL A 323 -6.09 -7.39 20.46
N THR A 324 -7.23 -6.77 20.74
CA THR A 324 -8.55 -7.34 20.50
C THR A 324 -9.22 -6.63 19.34
N VAL A 325 -9.84 -7.38 18.44
CA VAL A 325 -10.59 -6.88 17.30
C VAL A 325 -12.03 -7.35 17.41
N ARG A 326 -12.99 -6.45 17.16
CA ARG A 326 -14.41 -6.81 17.12
C ARG A 326 -15.17 -6.04 16.07
N TYR A 327 -16.33 -6.58 15.71
CA TYR A 327 -17.33 -5.88 14.91
C TYR A 327 -18.44 -5.32 15.80
N VAL A 328 -18.85 -4.08 15.54
CA VAL A 328 -19.97 -3.39 16.20
C VAL A 328 -21.08 -3.20 15.18
N GLU A 329 -22.21 -3.85 15.41
CA GLU A 329 -23.40 -3.65 14.57
C GLU A 329 -23.97 -2.25 14.77
N HIS A 330 -24.16 -1.54 13.67
CA HIS A 330 -24.80 -0.23 13.63
C HIS A 330 -26.03 -0.27 12.72
N PRO A 331 -27.10 0.46 13.06
CA PRO A 331 -28.24 0.59 12.15
C PRO A 331 -27.79 1.28 10.86
N LEU A 332 -27.92 0.58 9.75
CA LEU A 332 -27.70 1.13 8.40
C LEU A 332 -29.02 1.54 7.75
N ALA A 333 -29.05 2.71 7.12
CA ALA A 333 -30.18 3.10 6.29
C ALA A 333 -30.22 2.31 4.97
N VAL A 334 -31.42 2.10 4.43
CA VAL A 334 -31.63 1.51 3.09
C VAL A 334 -31.97 2.63 2.11
N ALA A 335 -31.33 2.62 0.94
CA ALA A 335 -31.58 3.57 -0.12
C ALA A 335 -33.04 3.49 -0.60
N THR A 336 -33.67 4.65 -0.81
CA THR A 336 -35.03 4.71 -1.37
C THR A 336 -34.96 4.82 -2.89
N ARG A 337 -35.70 4.00 -3.62
CA ARG A 337 -35.73 4.03 -5.10
C ARG A 337 -36.65 5.11 -5.64
N MET A 338 -36.32 5.66 -6.81
CA MET A 338 -37.26 6.47 -7.58
C MET A 338 -38.36 5.55 -8.13
N ASN A 339 -39.62 5.88 -7.84
CA ASN A 339 -40.79 5.14 -8.35
C ASN A 339 -40.99 5.34 -9.85
#